data_AF-A0A8J6HZT4-F1
#
_entry.id   AF-A0A8J6HZT4-F1
#
_cell.length_a   1.000
_cell.length_b   1.000
_cell.length_c   1.000
_cell.angle_alpha   90.00
_cell.angle_beta   90.00
_cell.angle_gamma   90.00
#
_symmetry.space_group_name_H-M   'P 1'
#
loop_
_entity.id
_entity.type
_entity.pdbx_description
1 polymer ?
#
loop_
_entity_poly.entity_id
_entity_poly.type
_entity_poly.pdbx_seq_one_letter_code
_entity_poly.pdbx_strand_id
1 'polypeptide(L)'
;MRAKWSWVKGGLILGLWNILIFLSGNHLGTTTAYAQTTGYLTQFFTTAIPANAWTAGTCGTGSVLSVGWQWYLVLGIFLGGLTARLVHGKQKVDPVPKLWQERFGFRPRLRYLHALVGGFLLLLGARIAGGCTSSHVISGMSQLAVSGLLFGGAVFAAGIPVALLLYRKGDAR
;
A
#
# COMPACT_ATOMS: atom_id res chain seq x y z
N MET A 1 -8.86 25.54 -10.93
CA MET A 1 -7.93 24.81 -10.05
C MET A 1 -8.71 24.40 -8.80
N ARG A 2 -8.99 23.10 -8.61
CA ARG A 2 -9.78 22.64 -7.45
C ARG A 2 -8.93 22.80 -6.18
N ALA A 3 -9.53 23.35 -5.12
CA ALA A 3 -8.85 23.67 -3.87
C ALA A 3 -8.06 22.47 -3.35
N LYS A 4 -6.73 22.60 -3.32
CA LYS A 4 -5.87 21.62 -2.67
C LYS A 4 -6.15 21.72 -1.19
N TRP A 5 -6.57 20.63 -0.57
CA TRP A 5 -6.71 20.58 0.88
C TRP A 5 -5.37 20.93 1.54
N SER A 6 -5.40 21.79 2.55
CA SER A 6 -4.20 22.07 3.35
C SER A 6 -3.72 20.78 4.01
N TRP A 7 -2.39 20.57 4.06
CA TRP A 7 -1.81 19.38 4.68
C TRP A 7 -2.27 19.23 6.14
N VAL A 8 -2.49 20.36 6.83
CA VAL A 8 -2.94 20.40 8.23
C VAL A 8 -4.32 19.77 8.37
N LYS A 9 -5.25 20.09 7.47
CA LYS A 9 -6.61 19.51 7.47
C LYS A 9 -6.57 18.01 7.21
N GLY A 10 -5.77 17.58 6.22
CA GLY A 10 -5.59 16.16 5.91
C GLY A 10 -4.98 15.38 7.07
N GLY A 11 -3.93 15.93 7.69
CA GLY A 11 -3.26 15.33 8.84
C GLY A 11 -4.16 15.20 10.06
N LEU A 12 -4.92 16.26 10.41
CA LEU A 12 -5.87 16.23 11.51
C LEU A 12 -6.97 15.18 11.32
N ILE A 13 -7.56 15.11 10.13
CA ILE A 13 -8.62 14.13 9.85
C ILE A 13 -8.07 12.71 9.89
N LEU A 14 -6.91 12.46 9.28
CA LEU A 14 -6.28 11.13 9.33
C LEU A 14 -5.89 10.74 10.75
N GLY A 15 -5.38 11.69 11.55
CA GLY A 15 -5.05 11.47 12.96
C GLY A 15 -6.27 11.13 13.80
N LEU A 16 -7.34 11.93 13.69
CA LEU A 16 -8.62 11.65 14.36
C LEU A 16 -9.19 10.30 13.93
N TRP A 17 -9.13 9.97 12.64
CA TRP A 17 -9.56 8.68 12.11
C TRP A 17 -8.75 7.51 12.69
N ASN A 18 -7.42 7.66 12.79
CA ASN A 18 -6.56 6.64 13.40
C ASN A 18 -6.89 6.42 14.88
N ILE A 19 -7.23 7.48 15.63
CA ILE A 19 -7.68 7.38 17.03
C ILE A 19 -9.00 6.61 17.12
N LEU A 20 -9.99 6.92 16.26
CA LEU A 20 -11.27 6.21 16.24
C LEU A 20 -11.10 4.72 15.92
N ILE A 21 -10.23 4.36 14.98
CA ILE A 21 -9.92 2.97 14.66
C ILE A 21 -9.22 2.28 15.83
N PHE A 22 -8.31 2.97 16.50
CA PHE A 22 -7.63 2.42 17.67
C PHE A 22 -8.62 2.12 18.80
N LEU A 23 -9.60 3.01 19.04
CA LEU A 23 -10.64 2.79 20.04
C LEU A 23 -11.52 1.58 19.74
N SER A 24 -11.66 1.17 18.47
CA SER A 24 -12.37 -0.07 18.10
C SER A 24 -11.52 -1.33 18.27
N GLY A 25 -10.32 -1.23 18.85
CA GLY A 25 -9.38 -2.35 19.01
C GLY A 25 -8.70 -2.76 17.71
N ASN A 26 -8.85 -1.97 16.64
CA ASN A 26 -8.29 -2.26 15.32
C ASN A 26 -7.17 -1.28 14.97
N HIS A 27 -6.49 -1.52 13.85
CA HIS A 27 -5.48 -0.62 13.31
C HIS A 27 -5.62 -0.50 11.79
N LEU A 28 -4.99 0.52 11.20
CA LEU A 28 -4.97 0.69 9.75
C LEU A 28 -4.06 -0.37 9.13
N GLY A 29 -4.59 -1.25 8.30
CA GLY A 29 -3.79 -2.27 7.64
C GLY A 29 -4.47 -2.78 6.37
N THR A 30 -3.71 -2.86 5.28
CA THR A 30 -4.23 -3.27 3.97
C THR A 30 -3.66 -4.60 3.51
N THR A 31 -2.44 -4.94 3.92
CA THR A 31 -1.73 -6.14 3.43
C THR A 31 -2.47 -7.42 3.77
N THR A 32 -2.98 -7.57 4.99
CA THR A 32 -3.70 -8.78 5.45
C THR A 32 -4.89 -9.11 4.57
N ALA A 33 -5.71 -8.12 4.20
CA ALA A 33 -6.84 -8.32 3.30
C ALA A 33 -6.37 -8.97 2.00
N TYR A 34 -5.32 -8.45 1.35
CA TYR A 34 -4.77 -9.03 0.11
C TYR A 34 -4.24 -10.46 0.27
N ALA A 35 -3.61 -10.81 1.38
CA ALA A 35 -3.16 -12.20 1.57
C ALA A 35 -4.30 -13.13 1.93
N GLN A 36 -5.30 -12.68 2.69
CA GLN A 36 -6.51 -13.47 2.94
C GLN A 36 -7.25 -13.74 1.64
N THR A 37 -7.39 -12.72 0.75
CA THR A 37 -7.94 -12.93 -0.59
C THR A 37 -7.12 -13.95 -1.37
N THR A 38 -5.80 -13.80 -1.41
CA THR A 38 -4.91 -14.68 -2.17
C THR A 38 -4.96 -16.11 -1.63
N GLY A 39 -4.88 -16.29 -0.30
CA GLY A 39 -4.97 -17.60 0.35
C GLY A 39 -6.29 -18.30 0.07
N TYR A 40 -7.40 -17.57 0.06
CA TYR A 40 -8.69 -18.10 -0.37
C TYR A 40 -8.68 -18.48 -1.86
N LEU A 41 -8.17 -17.61 -2.75
CA LEU A 41 -8.11 -17.89 -4.19
C LEU A 41 -7.26 -19.12 -4.51
N THR A 42 -6.17 -19.36 -3.77
CA THR A 42 -5.32 -20.54 -3.97
C THR A 42 -6.05 -21.86 -3.69
N GLN A 43 -7.15 -21.86 -2.95
CA GLN A 43 -7.98 -23.07 -2.73
C GLN A 43 -8.66 -23.56 -4.01
N PHE A 44 -8.90 -22.69 -4.99
CA PHE A 44 -9.45 -23.07 -6.30
C PHE A 44 -8.41 -23.65 -7.26
N PHE A 45 -7.12 -23.49 -6.96
CA PHE A 45 -6.00 -23.92 -7.81
C PHE A 45 -5.09 -24.93 -7.10
N THR A 46 -5.66 -25.78 -6.24
CA THR A 46 -4.92 -26.78 -5.44
C THR A 46 -4.12 -27.77 -6.28
N THR A 47 -4.49 -27.98 -7.54
CA THR A 47 -3.75 -28.81 -8.51
C THR A 47 -2.47 -28.14 -9.02
N ALA A 48 -2.43 -26.80 -9.07
CA ALA A 48 -1.28 -26.03 -9.54
C ALA A 48 -0.44 -25.46 -8.38
N ILE A 49 -1.04 -25.24 -7.21
CA ILE A 49 -0.39 -24.65 -6.03
C ILE A 49 -0.63 -25.60 -4.84
N PRO A 50 0.39 -26.37 -4.43
CA PRO A 50 0.25 -27.27 -3.29
C PRO A 50 0.04 -26.46 -2.00
N ALA A 51 -0.82 -26.96 -1.13
CA ALA A 51 -1.03 -26.37 0.19
C ALA A 51 0.28 -26.42 0.99
N ASN A 52 0.81 -25.26 1.35
CA ASN A 52 2.01 -25.12 2.17
C ASN A 52 1.73 -24.18 3.36
N ALA A 53 2.71 -24.04 4.25
CA ALA A 53 2.57 -23.19 5.44
C ALA A 53 2.18 -21.74 5.11
N TRP A 54 2.56 -21.24 3.92
CA TRP A 54 2.22 -19.91 3.47
C TRP A 54 0.74 -19.79 3.07
N THR A 55 0.21 -20.74 2.31
CA THR A 55 -1.21 -20.74 1.90
C THR A 55 -2.13 -21.02 3.07
N ALA A 56 -1.75 -21.93 3.99
CA ALA A 56 -2.51 -22.27 5.18
C ALA A 56 -2.51 -21.15 6.24
N GLY A 57 -1.37 -20.47 6.41
CA GLY A 57 -1.23 -19.36 7.36
C GLY A 57 -1.87 -18.05 6.90
N THR A 58 -2.16 -17.90 5.60
CA THR A 58 -2.80 -16.69 5.05
C THR A 58 -4.31 -16.81 4.90
N CYS A 59 -4.88 -18.02 4.84
CA CYS A 59 -6.33 -18.22 4.75
C CYS A 59 -7.08 -18.13 6.10
N GLY A 60 -6.38 -17.97 7.23
CA GLY A 60 -7.03 -17.86 8.54
C GLY A 60 -7.77 -19.15 8.90
N THR A 61 -7.02 -20.18 9.28
CA THR A 61 -7.50 -21.41 9.97
C THR A 61 -8.66 -22.20 9.34
N GLY A 62 -9.19 -21.84 8.16
CA GLY A 62 -10.33 -22.52 7.53
C GLY A 62 -10.45 -22.33 6.02
N SER A 63 -11.32 -23.13 5.41
CA SER A 63 -11.71 -23.12 3.99
C SER A 63 -12.67 -21.98 3.61
N VAL A 64 -12.74 -20.94 4.44
CA VAL A 64 -13.66 -19.80 4.28
C VAL A 64 -12.83 -18.52 4.33
N LEU A 65 -13.13 -17.57 3.45
CA LEU A 65 -12.48 -16.27 3.46
C LEU A 65 -12.69 -15.59 4.81
N SER A 66 -11.61 -15.37 5.56
CA SER A 66 -11.67 -14.58 6.79
C SER A 66 -11.90 -13.11 6.43
N VAL A 67 -13.16 -12.68 6.41
CA VAL A 67 -13.54 -11.28 6.19
C VAL A 67 -13.42 -10.53 7.52
N GLY A 68 -12.20 -10.05 7.80
CA GLY A 68 -11.92 -9.23 8.98
C GLY A 68 -12.19 -7.73 8.76
N TRP A 69 -11.98 -6.93 9.81
CA TRP A 69 -12.04 -5.45 9.74
C TRP A 69 -11.23 -4.85 8.58
N GLN A 70 -10.03 -5.39 8.33
CA GLN A 70 -9.13 -4.90 7.27
C GLN A 70 -9.72 -5.08 5.86
N TRP A 71 -10.58 -6.08 5.65
CA TRP A 71 -11.33 -6.23 4.39
C TRP A 71 -12.33 -5.10 4.20
N TYR A 72 -13.11 -4.76 5.23
CA TYR A 72 -14.03 -3.62 5.20
C TYR A 72 -13.28 -2.30 5.00
N LEU A 73 -12.10 -2.15 5.60
CA LEU A 73 -11.25 -0.98 5.39
C LEU A 73 -10.81 -0.85 3.92
N VAL A 74 -10.33 -1.94 3.29
CA VAL A 74 -9.93 -1.90 1.87
C VAL A 74 -11.12 -1.59 0.96
N LEU A 75 -12.29 -2.18 1.22
CA LEU A 75 -13.52 -1.85 0.50
C LEU A 75 -13.90 -0.38 0.69
N GLY A 76 -13.79 0.15 1.91
CA GLY A 76 -14.03 1.56 2.22
C GLY A 76 -13.08 2.51 1.49
N ILE A 77 -11.79 2.17 1.38
CA ILE A 77 -10.81 2.94 0.60
C ILE A 77 -11.20 2.96 -0.89
N PHE A 78 -11.60 1.80 -1.44
CA PHE A 78 -12.03 1.70 -2.84
C PHE A 78 -13.28 2.55 -3.11
N LEU A 79 -14.33 2.40 -2.29
CA LEU A 79 -15.57 3.15 -2.41
C LEU A 79 -15.33 4.66 -2.19
N GLY A 80 -14.52 5.04 -1.21
CA GLY A 80 -14.14 6.42 -0.95
C GLY A 80 -13.38 7.06 -2.10
N GLY A 81 -12.48 6.33 -2.74
CA GLY A 81 -11.79 6.78 -3.95
C GLY A 81 -12.74 6.96 -5.14
N LEU A 82 -13.70 6.03 -5.30
CA LEU A 82 -14.71 6.10 -6.34
C LEU A 82 -15.65 7.29 -6.14
N THR A 83 -16.19 7.49 -4.94
CA THR A 83 -17.05 8.64 -4.62
C THR A 83 -16.29 9.96 -4.78
N ALA A 84 -15.04 10.03 -4.33
CA ALA A 84 -14.19 11.19 -4.54
C ALA A 84 -14.00 11.51 -6.03
N ARG A 85 -13.82 10.49 -6.87
CA ARG A 85 -13.73 10.67 -8.34
C ARG A 85 -15.05 11.12 -8.96
N LEU A 86 -16.19 10.63 -8.46
CA LEU A 86 -17.51 11.03 -8.96
C LEU A 86 -17.84 12.47 -8.59
N VAL A 87 -17.60 12.86 -7.33
CA VAL A 87 -17.83 14.23 -6.82
C VAL A 87 -16.84 15.22 -7.43
N HIS A 88 -15.56 14.82 -7.54
CA HIS A 88 -14.51 15.72 -8.01
C HIS A 88 -14.20 15.64 -9.52
N GLY A 89 -14.96 14.85 -10.28
CA GLY A 89 -14.81 14.71 -11.73
C GLY A 89 -13.52 14.02 -12.16
N LYS A 90 -13.37 13.83 -13.48
CA LYS A 90 -12.18 13.17 -14.07
C LYS A 90 -10.94 14.04 -13.88
N GLN A 91 -9.94 13.52 -13.17
CA GLN A 91 -8.59 14.08 -13.18
C GLN A 91 -7.86 13.64 -14.46
N LYS A 92 -7.01 14.51 -15.02
CA LYS A 92 -6.10 14.12 -16.10
C LYS A 92 -5.12 13.09 -15.51
N VAL A 93 -5.25 11.84 -15.93
CA VAL A 93 -4.33 10.77 -15.55
C VAL A 93 -3.33 10.63 -16.69
N ASP A 94 -2.16 11.27 -16.52
CA ASP A 94 -1.09 11.11 -17.49
C ASP A 94 -0.52 9.69 -17.38
N PRO A 95 -0.38 8.95 -18.49
CA PRO A 95 0.12 7.57 -18.46
C PRO A 95 1.58 7.49 -18.02
N VAL A 96 2.31 8.61 -18.00
CA VAL A 96 3.69 8.72 -17.53
C VAL A 96 3.84 10.07 -16.79
N PRO A 97 4.24 10.10 -15.50
CA PRO A 97 4.51 11.34 -14.77
C PRO A 97 5.69 12.13 -15.35
N LYS A 98 5.69 13.46 -15.23
CA LYS A 98 6.77 14.34 -15.74
C LYS A 98 8.17 13.90 -15.30
N LEU A 99 8.35 13.56 -14.01
CA LEU A 99 9.63 13.10 -13.46
C LEU A 99 10.14 11.82 -14.15
N TRP A 100 9.23 10.91 -14.53
CA TRP A 100 9.59 9.72 -15.29
C TRP A 100 9.94 10.08 -16.74
N GLN A 101 9.18 11.00 -17.36
CA GLN A 101 9.45 11.46 -18.73
C GLN A 101 10.82 12.12 -18.83
N GLU A 102 11.21 12.94 -17.84
CA GLU A 102 12.51 13.61 -17.78
C GLU A 102 13.68 12.62 -17.68
N ARG A 103 13.48 11.46 -17.04
CA ARG A 103 14.54 10.47 -16.81
C ARG A 103 14.59 9.35 -17.86
N PHE A 104 13.44 8.82 -18.25
CA PHE A 104 13.30 7.61 -19.08
C PHE A 104 12.56 7.86 -20.39
N GLY A 105 12.14 9.10 -20.67
CA GLY A 105 11.33 9.47 -21.81
C GLY A 105 9.87 9.01 -21.70
N PHE A 106 9.09 9.26 -22.75
CA PHE A 106 7.69 8.81 -22.84
C PHE A 106 7.61 7.32 -23.18
N ARG A 107 7.88 6.45 -22.20
CA ARG A 107 7.82 4.99 -22.33
C ARG A 107 6.82 4.36 -21.34
N PRO A 108 5.50 4.34 -21.66
CA PRO A 108 4.48 3.84 -20.73
C PRO A 108 4.68 2.39 -20.29
N ARG A 109 5.01 1.48 -21.24
CA ARG A 109 5.22 0.05 -20.95
C ARG A 109 6.33 -0.17 -19.92
N LEU A 110 7.45 0.54 -20.08
CA LEU A 110 8.59 0.46 -19.17
C LEU A 110 8.22 0.94 -17.76
N ARG A 111 7.40 1.99 -17.65
CA ARG A 111 6.88 2.48 -16.37
C ARG A 111 6.00 1.45 -15.68
N TYR A 112 5.07 0.84 -16.40
CA TYR A 112 4.20 -0.19 -15.83
C TYR A 112 4.98 -1.40 -15.36
N LEU A 113 6.01 -1.81 -16.11
CA LEU A 113 6.90 -2.89 -15.70
C LEU A 113 7.66 -2.54 -14.40
N HIS A 114 8.22 -1.33 -14.30
CA HIS A 114 8.88 -0.88 -13.07
C HIS A 114 7.91 -0.78 -11.90
N ALA A 115 6.69 -0.29 -12.12
CA ALA A 115 5.66 -0.23 -11.10
C ALA A 115 5.23 -1.62 -10.62
N LEU A 116 5.17 -2.60 -11.53
CA LEU A 116 4.87 -3.99 -11.20
C LEU A 116 5.98 -4.62 -10.37
N VAL A 117 7.24 -4.49 -10.80
CA VAL A 117 8.41 -5.00 -10.07
C VAL A 117 8.53 -4.33 -8.70
N GLY A 118 8.40 -3.00 -8.65
CA GLY A 118 8.41 -2.25 -7.40
C GLY A 118 7.26 -2.64 -6.47
N GLY A 119 6.05 -2.83 -7.01
CA GLY A 119 4.89 -3.32 -6.26
C GLY A 119 5.10 -4.73 -5.69
N PHE A 120 5.71 -5.63 -6.47
CA PHE A 120 6.07 -6.97 -6.00
C PHE A 120 7.08 -6.91 -4.85
N LEU A 121 8.15 -6.12 -4.99
CA LEU A 121 9.15 -5.93 -3.94
C LEU A 121 8.55 -5.30 -2.67
N LEU A 122 7.64 -4.33 -2.82
CA LEU A 122 6.92 -3.73 -1.69
C LEU A 122 6.03 -4.75 -0.98
N LEU A 123 5.31 -5.59 -1.72
CA LEU A 123 4.45 -6.62 -1.14
C LEU A 123 5.28 -7.68 -0.40
N LEU A 124 6.37 -8.14 -1.02
CA LEU A 124 7.31 -9.07 -0.43
C LEU A 124 7.91 -8.51 0.87
N GLY A 125 8.42 -7.27 0.83
CA GLY A 125 8.98 -6.59 1.99
C GLY A 125 7.95 -6.39 3.10
N ALA A 126 6.73 -5.96 2.77
CA ALA A 126 5.65 -5.78 3.75
C ALA A 126 5.25 -7.10 4.42
N ARG A 127 5.35 -8.22 3.70
CA ARG A 127 5.07 -9.54 4.26
C ARG A 127 6.17 -10.04 5.20
N ILE A 128 7.43 -9.86 4.82
CA ILE A 128 8.57 -10.19 5.67
C ILE A 128 8.57 -9.34 6.95
N ALA A 129 8.22 -8.06 6.83
CA ALA A 129 8.13 -7.13 7.96
C ALA A 129 6.90 -7.35 8.85
N GLY A 130 5.91 -8.15 8.41
CA GLY A 130 4.66 -8.36 9.15
C GLY A 130 3.67 -7.18 9.10
N GLY A 131 3.86 -6.20 8.20
CA GLY A 131 2.95 -5.08 8.06
C GLY A 131 3.34 -4.09 6.95
N CYS A 132 2.53 -3.04 6.79
CA CYS A 132 2.73 -2.02 5.76
C CYS A 132 2.91 -0.64 6.38
N THR A 133 3.13 0.37 5.53
CA THR A 133 3.22 1.78 5.95
C THR A 133 1.99 2.21 6.75
N SER A 134 0.79 1.81 6.36
CA SER A 134 -0.42 2.16 7.13
C SER A 134 -0.42 1.57 8.54
N SER A 135 0.05 0.32 8.72
CA SER A 135 0.03 -0.33 10.04
C SER A 135 1.21 0.05 10.92
N HIS A 136 2.44 0.02 10.39
CA HIS A 136 3.65 0.32 11.16
C HIS A 136 3.94 1.82 11.28
N VAL A 137 3.73 2.59 10.20
CA VAL A 137 4.07 4.02 10.20
C VAL A 137 2.90 4.82 10.77
N ILE A 138 1.69 4.74 10.21
CA ILE A 138 0.56 5.56 10.68
C ILE A 138 0.08 5.08 12.05
N SER A 139 -0.35 3.83 12.20
CA SER A 139 -0.85 3.35 13.50
C SER A 139 0.28 3.08 14.49
N GLY A 140 1.36 2.40 14.08
CA GLY A 140 2.45 1.99 14.95
C GLY A 140 3.27 3.13 15.54
N MET A 141 3.69 4.13 14.74
CA MET A 141 4.45 5.25 15.29
C MET A 141 3.60 6.16 16.17
N SER A 142 2.30 6.31 15.89
CA SER A 142 1.38 7.05 16.78
C SER A 142 1.23 6.39 18.15
N GLN A 143 1.44 5.08 18.23
CA GLN A 143 1.45 4.31 19.49
C GLN A 143 2.85 4.23 20.13
N LEU A 144 3.85 4.92 19.57
CA LEU A 144 5.26 4.81 19.97
C LEU A 144 5.79 3.35 19.93
N ALA A 145 5.22 2.51 19.05
CA ALA A 145 5.69 1.14 18.89
C ALA A 145 7.11 1.13 18.30
N VAL A 146 8.04 0.44 18.96
CA VAL A 146 9.44 0.32 18.51
C VAL A 146 9.51 -0.25 17.10
N SER A 147 8.66 -1.25 16.79
CA SER A 147 8.57 -1.82 15.45
C SER A 147 8.13 -0.81 14.38
N GLY A 148 7.26 0.13 14.73
CA GLY A 148 6.81 1.20 13.84
C GLY A 148 7.91 2.21 13.52
N LEU A 149 8.68 2.61 14.54
CA LEU A 149 9.81 3.51 14.38
C LEU A 149 10.94 2.88 13.56
N LEU A 150 11.30 1.63 13.86
CA LEU A 150 12.31 0.88 13.10
C LEU A 150 11.89 0.67 11.65
N PHE A 151 10.64 0.26 11.41
CA PHE A 151 10.10 0.09 10.07
C PHE A 151 10.10 1.41 9.29
N GLY A 152 9.61 2.49 9.91
CA GLY A 152 9.62 3.82 9.30
C GLY A 152 11.03 4.27 8.93
N GLY A 153 11.97 4.17 9.88
CA GLY A 153 13.38 4.49 9.66
C GLY A 153 13.99 3.69 8.51
N ALA A 154 13.77 2.37 8.47
CA ALA A 154 14.26 1.50 7.40
C ALA A 154 13.67 1.86 6.02
N VAL A 155 12.37 2.16 5.95
CA VAL A 155 11.71 2.59 4.70
C VAL A 155 12.31 3.89 4.18
N PHE A 156 12.56 4.88 5.03
CA PHE A 156 13.20 6.12 4.60
C PHE A 156 14.67 5.92 4.24
N ALA A 157 15.41 5.14 5.04
CA ALA A 157 16.82 4.84 4.82
C ALA A 157 17.07 4.07 3.51
N ALA A 158 16.15 3.21 3.09
CA ALA A 158 16.23 2.52 1.80
C ALA A 158 15.63 3.36 0.65
N GLY A 159 14.47 3.99 0.88
CA GLY A 159 13.71 4.69 -0.15
C GLY A 159 14.41 5.95 -0.67
N ILE A 160 15.03 6.75 0.21
CA ILE A 160 15.71 7.98 -0.17
C ILE A 160 16.90 7.69 -1.10
N PRO A 161 17.86 6.82 -0.75
CA PRO A 161 18.96 6.48 -1.64
C PRO A 161 18.49 5.87 -2.96
N VAL A 162 17.50 4.96 -2.94
CA VAL A 162 16.98 4.35 -4.18
C VAL A 162 16.36 5.41 -5.09
N ALA A 163 15.58 6.35 -4.54
CA ALA A 163 15.02 7.45 -5.32
C ALA A 163 16.11 8.35 -5.91
N LEU A 164 17.13 8.69 -5.11
CA LEU A 164 18.27 9.49 -5.56
C LEU A 164 19.10 8.78 -6.62
N LEU A 165 19.28 7.46 -6.56
CA LEU A 165 20.01 6.68 -7.56
C LEU A 165 19.20 6.55 -8.86
N LEU A 166 17.91 6.25 -8.77
CA LEU A 166 17.04 6.03 -9.93
C LEU A 166 16.83 7.32 -10.72
N TYR A 167 16.60 8.43 -10.02
CA TYR A 167 16.39 9.75 -10.59
C TYR A 167 17.63 10.64 -10.53
N ARG A 168 18.82 10.09 -10.25
CA ARG A 168 20.07 10.86 -10.31
C ARG A 168 20.21 11.43 -11.71
N LYS A 169 20.41 12.74 -11.81
CA LYS A 169 20.71 13.43 -13.07
C LYS A 169 22.08 12.96 -13.58
N GLY A 170 22.11 11.81 -14.24
CA GLY A 170 23.22 11.34 -15.06
C GLY A 170 22.84 11.58 -16.51
N ASP A 171 23.50 12.57 -17.11
CA ASP A 171 23.47 13.04 -18.49
C ASP A 171 22.34 12.50 -19.37
N ALA A 172 21.40 13.41 -19.67
CA ALA A 172 20.60 13.31 -20.87
C ALA A 172 21.55 13.13 -22.07
N ARG A 173 21.52 11.95 -22.67
CA ARG A 173 21.96 11.74 -24.04
C ARG A 173 20.71 11.60 -24.91
#